data_AF-A0A9C9TJ33-F1
#
_entry.id   AF-A0A9C9TJ33-F1
#
_cell.length_a   1.000
_cell.length_b   1.000
_cell.length_c   1.000
_cell.angle_alpha   90.00
_cell.angle_beta   90.00
_cell.angle_gamma   90.00
#
_symmetry.space_group_name_H-M   'P 1'
#
loop_
_entity.id
_entity.type
_entity.pdbx_description
1 polymer ?
#
loop_
_entity_poly.entity_id
_entity_poly.type
_entity_poly.pdbx_seq_one_letter_code
_entity_poly.pdbx_strand_id
1 'polypeptide(L)'
;MYEARLGKPNLFITLTSRNVAGGDPSAAARDLVSAWRTVRAEYMEEHGLKSLPFLAVFEETKRGWPHVHIVARCGWLSQKWLSKRMGELTGSPVCWVNRLTSARKVARYVTKYIGKNPHRFDGTKRYWRSLDYLKPEPEQEEKPRSTHVRWERIDCSWLKMATEFERVGFLVAIHRSHAVAEPRAPP
;
A
#
# COMPACT_ATOMS: atom_id res chain seq x y z
N MET A 1 10.34 16.27 -14.66
CA MET A 1 11.13 15.33 -13.83
C MET A 1 11.03 15.61 -12.32
N TYR A 2 10.66 16.84 -11.91
CA TYR A 2 10.43 17.23 -10.50
C TYR A 2 9.18 16.60 -9.85
N GLU A 3 8.08 16.48 -10.61
CA GLU A 3 6.76 16.05 -10.13
C GLU A 3 6.72 14.68 -9.46
N ALA A 4 7.42 13.70 -10.02
CA ALA A 4 7.40 12.33 -9.50
C ALA A 4 8.09 12.18 -8.14
N ARG A 5 9.01 13.10 -7.80
CA ARG A 5 9.61 13.16 -6.46
C ARG A 5 8.67 13.87 -5.48
N LEU A 6 7.99 14.92 -5.94
CA LEU A 6 7.08 15.71 -5.11
C LEU A 6 5.94 14.88 -4.52
N GLY A 7 5.47 13.86 -5.26
CA GLY A 7 4.43 12.96 -4.77
C GLY A 7 4.87 12.03 -3.64
N LYS A 8 6.12 12.06 -3.16
CA LYS A 8 6.64 11.23 -2.06
C LYS A 8 6.15 9.76 -2.14
N PRO A 9 6.28 9.07 -3.29
CA PRO A 9 5.78 7.70 -3.41
C PRO A 9 6.60 6.75 -2.54
N ASN A 10 5.92 5.77 -1.96
CA ASN A 10 6.51 4.74 -1.11
C ASN A 10 6.46 3.34 -1.76
N LEU A 11 5.77 3.21 -2.90
CA LEU A 11 5.66 1.98 -3.67
C LEU A 11 6.00 2.18 -5.15
N PHE A 12 6.64 1.16 -5.71
CA PHE A 12 6.87 1.00 -7.13
C PHE A 12 6.17 -0.26 -7.62
N ILE A 13 5.32 -0.09 -8.61
CA ILE A 13 4.50 -1.14 -9.21
C ILE A 13 4.83 -1.15 -10.70
N THR A 14 4.83 -2.35 -11.28
CA THR A 14 5.02 -2.54 -12.71
C THR A 14 4.01 -3.56 -13.21
N LEU A 15 3.25 -3.18 -14.24
CA LEU A 15 2.28 -4.06 -14.89
C LEU A 15 2.72 -4.26 -16.34
N THR A 16 2.75 -5.50 -16.80
CA THR A 16 3.15 -5.84 -18.17
C THR A 16 2.00 -6.57 -18.85
N SER A 17 1.62 -6.16 -20.06
CA SER A 17 0.69 -6.95 -20.86
C SER A 17 1.35 -8.23 -21.39
N ARG A 18 0.57 -9.30 -21.54
CA ARG A 18 1.02 -10.50 -22.25
C ARG A 18 1.22 -10.17 -23.73
N ASN A 19 2.32 -10.65 -24.31
CA ASN A 19 2.53 -10.60 -25.75
C ASN A 19 1.71 -11.70 -26.44
N VAL A 20 0.81 -11.30 -27.35
CA VAL A 20 -0.03 -12.20 -28.14
C VAL A 20 0.32 -12.02 -29.61
N ALA A 21 0.70 -13.09 -30.30
CA ALA A 21 1.04 -13.02 -31.72
C ALA A 21 -0.14 -12.47 -32.53
N GLY A 22 0.12 -11.46 -33.38
CA GLY A 22 -0.92 -10.78 -34.17
C GLY A 22 -1.86 -9.88 -33.36
N GLY A 23 -1.64 -9.70 -32.06
CA GLY A 23 -2.43 -8.80 -31.22
C GLY A 23 -2.09 -7.33 -31.42
N ASP A 24 -2.95 -6.44 -30.93
CA ASP A 24 -2.79 -4.99 -30.96
C ASP A 24 -2.16 -4.48 -29.63
N PRO A 25 -0.90 -3.99 -29.64
CA PRO A 25 -0.26 -3.41 -28.47
C PRO A 25 -1.02 -2.20 -27.91
N SER A 26 -1.69 -1.42 -28.75
CA SER A 26 -2.47 -0.25 -28.33
C SER A 26 -3.77 -0.65 -27.64
N ALA A 27 -4.41 -1.75 -28.06
CA ALA A 27 -5.49 -2.38 -27.30
C ALA A 27 -5.01 -2.84 -25.92
N ALA A 28 -3.89 -3.58 -25.87
CA ALA A 28 -3.33 -4.04 -24.60
C ALA A 28 -2.95 -2.87 -23.66
N ALA A 29 -2.52 -1.74 -24.21
CA ALA A 29 -2.21 -0.55 -23.41
C ALA A 29 -3.48 0.06 -22.81
N ARG A 30 -4.57 0.13 -23.58
CA ARG A 30 -5.89 0.58 -23.10
C ARG A 30 -6.42 -0.37 -22.02
N ASP A 31 -6.23 -1.67 -22.19
CA ASP A 31 -6.61 -2.67 -21.19
C ASP A 31 -5.84 -2.48 -19.88
N LEU A 32 -4.53 -2.21 -19.94
CA LEU A 32 -3.74 -1.88 -18.74
C LEU A 32 -4.22 -0.61 -18.03
N VAL A 33 -4.63 0.42 -18.77
CA VAL A 33 -5.22 1.64 -18.17
C VAL A 33 -6.52 1.30 -17.47
N SER A 34 -7.40 0.53 -18.12
CA SER A 34 -8.68 0.11 -17.56
C SER A 34 -8.49 -0.74 -16.30
N ALA A 35 -7.63 -1.76 -16.39
CA ALA A 35 -7.32 -2.65 -15.29
C ALA A 35 -6.71 -1.91 -14.09
N TRP A 36 -5.81 -0.94 -14.33
CA TRP A 36 -5.27 -0.12 -13.25
C TRP A 36 -6.35 0.72 -12.55
N ARG A 37 -7.36 1.24 -13.28
CA ARG A 37 -8.47 1.97 -12.68
C ARG A 37 -9.30 1.05 -11.77
N THR A 38 -9.59 -0.17 -12.22
CA THR A 38 -10.31 -1.17 -11.44
C THR A 38 -9.52 -1.58 -10.20
N VAL A 39 -8.24 -1.96 -10.35
CA VAL A 39 -7.35 -2.31 -9.23
C VAL A 39 -7.27 -1.18 -8.21
N ARG A 40 -7.16 0.07 -8.68
CA ARG A 40 -7.12 1.23 -7.80
C ARG A 40 -8.43 1.40 -7.02
N ALA A 41 -9.58 1.23 -7.67
CA ALA A 41 -10.88 1.34 -7.03
C ALA A 41 -11.07 0.25 -5.97
N GLU A 42 -10.78 -1.00 -6.30
CA GLU A 42 -10.87 -2.15 -5.39
C GLU A 42 -9.97 -1.98 -4.17
N TYR A 43 -8.71 -1.57 -4.39
CA TYR A 43 -7.80 -1.32 -3.28
C TYR A 43 -8.30 -0.17 -2.38
N MET A 44 -8.84 0.90 -2.98
CA MET A 44 -9.40 2.00 -2.20
C MET A 44 -10.60 1.56 -1.38
N GLU A 45 -11.47 0.73 -1.93
CA GLU A 45 -12.63 0.17 -1.23
C GLU A 45 -12.22 -0.75 -0.08
N GLU A 46 -11.33 -1.72 -0.33
CA GLU A 46 -10.83 -2.68 0.65
C GLU A 46 -10.16 -2.01 1.86
N HIS A 47 -9.47 -0.88 1.62
CA HIS A 47 -8.73 -0.15 2.63
C HIS A 47 -9.46 1.11 3.14
N GLY A 48 -10.69 1.38 2.71
CA GLY A 48 -11.46 2.55 3.14
C GLY A 48 -10.82 3.90 2.77
N LEU A 49 -10.06 3.94 1.67
CA LEU A 49 -9.30 5.11 1.23
C LEU A 49 -10.14 6.01 0.33
N LYS A 50 -10.13 7.32 0.59
CA LYS A 50 -10.74 8.32 -0.30
C LYS A 50 -9.94 8.55 -1.58
N SER A 51 -8.64 8.28 -1.55
CA SER A 51 -7.75 8.43 -2.69
C SER A 51 -6.54 7.52 -2.61
N LEU A 52 -6.10 7.03 -3.77
CA LEU A 52 -4.78 6.42 -3.96
C LEU A 52 -3.98 7.33 -4.90
N PRO A 53 -3.03 8.11 -4.36
CA PRO A 53 -2.14 8.95 -5.14
C PRO A 53 -1.15 8.13 -5.96
N PHE A 54 -1.08 8.36 -7.27
CA PHE A 54 -0.12 7.67 -8.15
C PHE A 54 0.33 8.51 -9.35
N LEU A 55 1.46 8.13 -9.93
CA LEU A 55 1.93 8.54 -11.26
C LEU A 55 2.30 7.29 -12.05
N ALA A 56 1.76 7.17 -13.26
CA ALA A 56 1.94 6.06 -14.17
C ALA A 56 2.57 6.52 -15.48
N VAL A 57 3.47 5.70 -16.04
CA VAL A 57 4.26 6.00 -17.23
C VAL A 57 4.35 4.74 -18.09
N PHE A 58 4.04 4.84 -19.38
CA PHE A 58 4.25 3.75 -20.31
C PHE A 58 5.69 3.70 -20.80
N GLU A 59 6.25 2.48 -20.80
CA GLU A 59 7.42 2.07 -21.55
C GLU A 59 6.99 1.04 -22.60
N GLU A 60 7.61 1.10 -23.76
CA GLU A 60 7.52 0.05 -24.76
C GLU A 60 8.60 -0.99 -24.48
N THR A 61 8.20 -2.24 -24.27
CA THR A 61 9.17 -3.33 -24.13
C THR A 61 9.94 -3.53 -25.44
N LYS A 62 11.07 -4.24 -25.39
CA LYS A 62 11.84 -4.60 -26.61
C LYS A 62 11.02 -5.30 -27.70
N ARG A 63 9.86 -5.87 -27.36
CA ARG A 63 8.95 -6.57 -28.29
C ARG A 63 7.80 -5.69 -28.78
N GLY A 64 7.76 -4.40 -28.44
CA GLY A 64 6.69 -3.48 -28.84
C GLY A 64 5.45 -3.50 -27.96
N TRP A 65 5.45 -4.27 -26.86
CA TRP A 65 4.28 -4.43 -25.99
C TRP A 65 4.30 -3.45 -24.81
N PRO A 66 3.12 -3.02 -24.31
CA PRO A 66 3.03 -2.03 -23.26
C PRO A 66 3.47 -2.58 -21.90
N HIS A 67 4.22 -1.74 -21.20
CA HIS A 67 4.71 -1.97 -19.86
C HIS A 67 4.51 -0.67 -19.08
N VAL A 68 3.71 -0.70 -18.02
CA VAL A 68 3.41 0.51 -17.23
C VAL A 68 4.17 0.45 -15.92
N HIS A 69 4.93 1.51 -15.67
CA HIS A 69 5.56 1.76 -14.38
C HIS A 69 4.72 2.75 -13.60
N ILE A 70 4.43 2.39 -12.35
CA ILE A 70 3.56 3.14 -11.47
C ILE A 70 4.31 3.39 -10.17
N VAL A 71 4.41 4.65 -9.78
CA VAL A 71 4.83 5.04 -8.44
C VAL A 71 3.60 5.49 -7.66
N ALA A 72 3.37 4.88 -6.51
CA ALA A 72 2.18 5.11 -5.70
C ALA A 72 2.55 5.48 -4.27
N ARG A 73 1.63 6.19 -3.61
CA ARG A 73 1.68 6.50 -2.19
C ARG A 73 0.49 5.81 -1.51
N CYS A 74 0.71 4.61 -1.00
CA CYS A 74 -0.32 3.84 -0.30
C CYS A 74 0.30 2.83 0.68
N GLY A 75 -0.53 2.13 1.44
CA GLY A 75 -0.13 0.96 2.21
C GLY A 75 0.42 -0.15 1.30
N TRP A 76 0.84 -1.27 1.90
CA TRP A 76 1.40 -2.37 1.11
C TRP A 76 0.36 -2.93 0.12
N LEU A 77 0.76 -3.07 -1.14
CA LEU A 77 0.00 -3.74 -2.17
C LEU A 77 0.57 -5.14 -2.38
N SER A 78 -0.20 -6.18 -2.04
CA SER A 78 0.26 -7.56 -2.18
C SER A 78 0.51 -7.92 -3.65
N GLN A 79 1.73 -8.35 -3.97
CA GLN A 79 2.07 -8.81 -5.33
C GLN A 79 1.21 -10.00 -5.77
N LYS A 80 0.91 -10.93 -4.85
CA LYS A 80 0.06 -12.10 -5.13
C LYS A 80 -1.36 -11.68 -5.48
N TRP A 81 -1.92 -10.73 -4.72
CA TRP A 81 -3.25 -10.18 -4.99
C TRP A 81 -3.27 -9.47 -6.33
N LEU A 82 -2.31 -8.58 -6.59
CA LEU A 82 -2.24 -7.81 -7.82
C LEU A 82 -2.08 -8.71 -9.05
N SER A 83 -1.21 -9.71 -8.96
CA SER A 83 -1.00 -10.70 -10.04
C SER A 83 -2.26 -11.48 -10.37
N LYS A 84 -3.03 -11.90 -9.35
CA LYS A 84 -4.33 -12.55 -9.53
C LYS A 84 -5.33 -11.62 -10.23
N ARG A 85 -5.52 -10.40 -9.72
CA ARG A 85 -6.45 -9.42 -10.31
C ARG A 85 -6.08 -9.06 -11.74
N MET A 86 -4.81 -8.85 -12.04
CA MET A 86 -4.36 -8.56 -13.41
C MET A 86 -4.52 -9.75 -14.35
N GLY A 87 -4.34 -10.98 -13.83
CA GLY A 87 -4.67 -12.21 -14.55
C GLY A 87 -6.15 -12.30 -14.93
N GLU A 88 -7.05 -11.92 -14.02
CA GLU A 88 -8.50 -11.90 -14.27
C GLU A 88 -8.91 -10.77 -15.22
N LEU A 89 -8.32 -9.57 -15.08
CA LEU A 89 -8.72 -8.38 -15.85
C LEU A 89 -8.14 -8.31 -17.26
N THR A 90 -6.90 -8.77 -17.44
CA THR A 90 -6.16 -8.57 -18.71
C THR A 90 -5.61 -9.89 -19.27
N GLY A 91 -5.84 -11.00 -18.57
CA GLY A 91 -5.14 -12.24 -18.83
C GLY A 91 -3.66 -12.19 -18.46
N SER A 92 -3.07 -11.06 -18.04
CA SER A 92 -1.63 -10.93 -17.80
C SER A 92 -1.29 -10.87 -16.31
N PRO A 93 -0.81 -11.97 -15.70
CA PRO A 93 -0.48 -11.98 -14.27
C PRO A 93 0.86 -11.29 -13.94
N VAL A 94 1.65 -10.89 -14.95
CA VAL A 94 3.03 -10.42 -14.76
C VAL A 94 3.04 -9.01 -14.16
N CYS A 95 3.21 -8.99 -12.84
CA CYS A 95 3.29 -7.78 -12.04
C CYS A 95 4.49 -7.82 -11.10
N TRP A 96 5.05 -6.66 -10.79
CA TRP A 96 6.11 -6.50 -9.80
C TRP A 96 5.75 -5.38 -8.84
N VAL A 97 5.90 -5.62 -7.54
CA VAL A 97 5.65 -4.62 -6.49
C VAL A 97 6.87 -4.53 -5.59
N ASN A 98 7.35 -3.32 -5.33
CA ASN A 98 8.53 -3.09 -4.50
C ASN A 98 8.37 -1.85 -3.63
N ARG A 99 8.85 -1.90 -2.38
CA ARG A 99 8.91 -0.73 -1.51
C ARG A 99 10.03 0.22 -1.92
N LEU A 100 9.71 1.51 -1.97
CA LEU A 100 10.67 2.58 -2.19
C LEU A 100 11.13 3.13 -0.83
N THR A 101 12.23 2.58 -0.33
CA THR A 101 12.77 2.94 0.99
C THR A 101 13.62 4.22 1.00
N SER A 102 13.88 4.83 -0.16
CA SER A 102 14.67 6.07 -0.21
C SER A 102 14.27 6.96 -1.37
N ALA A 103 14.29 8.28 -1.12
CA ALA A 103 14.05 9.30 -2.13
C ALA A 103 15.02 9.18 -3.32
N ARG A 104 16.28 8.72 -3.09
CA ARG A 104 17.26 8.47 -4.15
C ARG A 104 16.85 7.32 -5.07
N LYS A 105 16.25 6.25 -4.54
CA LYS A 105 15.68 5.17 -5.37
C LYS A 105 14.50 5.72 -6.18
N VAL A 106 13.58 6.45 -5.56
CA VAL A 106 12.45 7.11 -6.26
C VAL A 106 12.96 7.93 -7.44
N ALA A 107 13.87 8.88 -7.20
CA ALA A 107 14.40 9.77 -8.23
C ALA A 107 15.06 9.00 -9.38
N ARG A 108 15.83 7.95 -9.08
CA ARG A 108 16.46 7.10 -10.10
C ARG A 108 15.44 6.29 -10.90
N TYR A 109 14.46 5.67 -10.25
CA TYR A 109 13.40 4.90 -10.94
C TYR A 109 12.59 5.82 -11.85
N VAL A 110 12.12 6.95 -11.31
CA VAL A 110 11.45 8.00 -12.04
C VAL A 110 12.27 8.46 -13.24
N THR A 111 13.53 8.84 -13.04
CA THR A 111 14.39 9.37 -14.12
C THR A 111 14.65 8.31 -15.17
N LYS A 112 14.86 7.06 -14.76
CA LYS A 112 15.07 5.93 -15.67
C LYS A 112 13.84 5.68 -16.56
N TYR A 113 12.64 5.69 -16.00
CA TYR A 113 11.44 5.28 -16.76
C TYR A 113 10.72 6.45 -17.46
N ILE A 114 10.78 7.65 -16.89
CA ILE A 114 10.24 8.86 -17.53
C ILE A 114 11.23 9.42 -18.56
N GLY A 115 12.53 9.31 -18.30
CA GLY A 115 13.56 9.93 -19.15
C GLY A 115 14.06 9.07 -20.31
N LYS A 116 13.98 7.74 -20.21
CA LYS A 116 14.65 6.86 -21.18
C LYS A 116 13.94 6.78 -22.52
N ASN A 117 12.65 6.44 -22.55
CA ASN A 117 11.83 6.53 -23.76
C ASN A 117 10.34 6.31 -23.42
N PRO A 118 9.64 7.31 -22.88
CA PRO A 118 8.24 7.15 -22.54
C PRO A 118 7.42 7.02 -23.84
N HIS A 119 6.85 5.83 -24.06
CA HIS A 119 6.12 5.51 -25.29
C HIS A 119 4.67 5.98 -25.19
N ARG A 120 4.06 6.31 -26.32
CA ARG A 120 2.63 6.64 -26.41
C ARG A 120 1.96 5.64 -27.34
N PHE A 121 1.23 4.70 -26.75
CA PHE A 121 0.34 3.81 -27.49
C PHE A 121 -0.92 4.56 -27.92
N ASP A 122 -1.52 4.16 -29.04
CA ASP A 122 -2.71 4.84 -29.56
C ASP A 122 -3.87 4.76 -28.58
N GLY A 123 -4.60 5.88 -28.45
CA GLY A 123 -5.69 6.01 -27.48
C GLY A 123 -5.25 6.12 -26.01
N THR A 124 -3.94 6.17 -25.72
CA THR A 124 -3.44 6.32 -24.34
C THR A 124 -2.58 7.58 -24.16
N LYS A 125 -2.43 7.97 -22.89
CA LYS A 125 -1.46 8.99 -22.50
C LYS A 125 -0.11 8.33 -22.26
N ARG A 126 0.96 8.99 -22.69
CA ARG A 126 2.35 8.59 -22.38
C ARG A 126 2.61 8.43 -20.88
N TYR A 127 2.07 9.35 -20.09
CA TYR A 127 2.06 9.28 -18.63
C TYR A 127 0.81 9.98 -18.10
N TRP A 128 0.38 9.60 -16.90
CA TRP A 128 -0.73 10.24 -16.21
C TRP A 128 -0.60 10.05 -14.70
N ARG A 129 -1.27 10.91 -13.94
CA ARG A 129 -1.28 10.86 -12.48
C ARG A 129 -2.67 11.10 -11.94
N SER A 130 -2.89 10.73 -10.69
CA SER A 130 -4.03 11.22 -9.93
C SER A 130 -3.87 12.73 -9.63
N LEU A 131 -5.00 13.41 -9.37
CA LEU A 131 -5.03 14.87 -9.17
C LEU A 131 -4.28 15.28 -7.88
N ASP A 132 -4.42 14.47 -6.84
CA ASP A 132 -3.86 14.59 -5.49
C ASP A 132 -2.40 14.12 -5.37
N TYR A 133 -1.81 13.61 -6.45
CA TYR A 133 -0.45 13.08 -6.42
C TYR A 133 0.58 14.10 -5.88
N LEU A 134 0.49 15.35 -6.35
CA LEU A 134 1.39 16.45 -5.96
C LEU A 134 1.00 17.13 -4.63
N LYS A 135 -0.08 16.66 -3.99
CA LYS A 135 -0.55 17.17 -2.69
C LYS A 135 -0.37 16.06 -1.65
N PRO A 136 0.87 15.77 -1.21
CA PRO A 136 1.04 14.86 -0.10
C PRO A 136 0.46 15.52 1.14
N GLU A 137 -0.72 15.05 1.56
CA GLU A 137 -1.16 15.26 2.94
C GLU A 137 -0.09 14.66 3.87
N PRO A 138 0.16 15.28 5.04
CA PRO A 138 1.06 14.69 6.02
C PRO A 138 0.63 13.24 6.25
N GLU A 139 1.59 12.33 6.16
CA GLU A 139 1.37 10.91 6.40
C GLU A 139 0.74 10.79 7.80
N GLN A 140 -0.57 10.55 7.86
CA GLN A 140 -1.16 10.07 9.08
C GLN A 140 -0.51 8.70 9.25
N GLU A 141 0.44 8.59 10.17
CA GLU A 141 0.94 7.30 10.59
C GLU A 141 -0.29 6.45 10.90
N GLU A 142 -0.63 5.52 10.01
CA GLU A 142 -1.48 4.41 10.39
C GLU A 142 -0.75 3.75 11.53
N LYS A 143 -1.18 4.07 12.76
CA LYS A 143 -0.73 3.34 13.95
C LYS A 143 -0.90 1.89 13.56
N PRO A 144 0.18 1.10 13.49
CA PRO A 144 0.03 -0.31 13.16
C PRO A 144 -1.03 -0.85 14.11
N ARG A 145 -2.07 -1.50 13.56
CA ARG A 145 -2.95 -2.35 14.35
C ARG A 145 -2.07 -3.47 14.87
N SER A 146 -1.37 -3.16 15.96
CA SER A 146 -0.47 -4.07 16.65
C SER A 146 -1.34 -5.18 17.18
N THR A 147 -1.30 -6.34 16.53
CA THR A 147 -1.75 -7.61 17.11
C THR A 147 -0.87 -8.03 18.29
N HIS A 148 0.24 -7.33 18.51
CA HIS A 148 1.14 -7.58 19.61
C HIS A 148 0.60 -6.80 20.81
N VAL A 149 0.24 -7.52 21.88
CA VAL A 149 0.01 -6.95 23.20
C VAL A 149 1.32 -6.27 23.58
N ARG A 150 1.38 -4.95 23.44
CA ARG A 150 2.52 -4.18 23.95
C ARG A 150 2.43 -4.28 25.46
N TRP A 151 3.45 -4.85 26.08
CA TRP A 151 3.65 -4.69 27.51
C TRP A 151 3.87 -3.20 27.77
N GLU A 152 2.87 -2.56 28.37
CA GLU A 152 3.00 -1.20 28.86
C GLU A 152 3.39 -1.26 30.33
N ARG A 153 4.50 -0.61 30.67
CA ARG A 153 4.85 -0.42 32.08
C ARG A 153 3.97 0.69 32.61
N ILE A 154 3.05 0.34 33.49
CA ILE A 154 2.21 1.29 34.22
C ILE A 154 2.85 1.49 35.60
N ASP A 155 3.42 2.67 35.84
CA ASP A 155 3.83 3.06 37.18
C ASP A 155 2.58 3.51 37.96
N CYS A 156 2.12 2.68 38.89
CA CYS A 156 1.00 2.99 39.77
C CYS A 156 1.25 2.49 41.20
N SER A 157 0.51 3.03 42.16
CA SER A 157 0.54 2.49 43.53
C SER A 157 -0.04 1.07 43.54
N TRP A 158 0.51 0.20 44.39
CA TRP A 158 0.01 -1.16 44.56
C TRP A 158 -1.46 -1.17 45.05
N LEU A 159 -1.87 -0.15 45.81
CA LEU A 159 -3.26 0.08 46.21
C LEU A 159 -4.19 0.27 45.01
N LYS A 160 -3.78 1.09 44.03
CA LYS A 160 -4.56 1.29 42.81
C LYS A 160 -4.68 -0.02 42.01
N MET A 161 -3.61 -0.80 41.96
CA MET A 161 -3.62 -2.10 41.30
C MET A 161 -4.56 -3.10 42.01
N ALA A 162 -4.54 -3.12 43.35
CA ALA A 162 -5.45 -3.94 44.16
C ALA A 162 -6.93 -3.64 43.86
N THR A 163 -7.31 -2.36 43.78
CA THR A 163 -8.68 -1.95 43.41
C THR A 163 -9.07 -2.37 41.99
N GLU A 164 -8.13 -2.32 41.03
CA GLU A 164 -8.41 -2.78 39.67
C GLU A 164 -8.61 -4.30 39.61
N PHE A 165 -7.85 -5.08 40.37
CA PHE A 165 -8.04 -6.54 40.48
C PHE A 165 -9.45 -6.87 41.00
N GLU A 166 -9.93 -6.16 42.01
CA GLU A 166 -11.29 -6.32 42.52
C GLU A 166 -12.33 -5.99 41.45
N ARG A 167 -12.14 -4.90 40.69
CA ARG A 167 -13.03 -4.49 39.59
C ARG A 167 -13.14 -5.54 38.49
N VAL A 168 -12.06 -6.27 38.18
CA VAL A 168 -12.05 -7.32 37.16
C VAL A 168 -12.42 -8.70 37.70
N GLY A 169 -12.91 -8.78 38.94
CA GLY A 169 -13.56 -9.97 39.50
C GLY A 169 -12.69 -10.83 40.40
N PHE A 170 -11.56 -10.34 40.89
CA PHE A 170 -10.76 -11.02 41.92
C PHE A 170 -11.28 -10.69 43.32
N LEU A 171 -11.10 -11.62 44.26
CA LEU A 171 -11.21 -11.34 45.68
C LEU A 171 -9.86 -10.78 46.14
N VAL A 172 -9.86 -9.56 46.68
CA VAL A 172 -8.62 -8.86 47.05
C VAL A 172 -8.58 -8.61 48.56
N ALA A 173 -7.59 -9.20 49.23
CA ALA A 173 -7.29 -8.95 50.63
C ALA A 173 -6.15 -7.94 50.75
N ILE A 174 -6.41 -6.78 51.34
CA ILE A 174 -5.42 -5.71 51.52
C ILE A 174 -4.77 -5.84 52.90
N HIS A 175 -3.44 -5.86 52.93
CA HIS A 175 -2.60 -5.84 54.13
C HIS A 175 -1.78 -4.55 54.19
N ARG A 176 -1.06 -4.34 55.29
CA ARG A 176 -0.29 -3.11 55.53
C ARG A 176 0.76 -2.81 54.45
N SER A 177 1.36 -3.84 53.85
CA SER A 177 2.48 -3.72 52.90
C SER A 177 2.23 -4.35 51.54
N HIS A 178 1.10 -5.05 51.36
CA HIS A 178 0.82 -5.83 50.17
C HIS A 178 -0.68 -6.10 50.04
N ALA A 179 -1.08 -6.64 48.89
CA ALA A 179 -2.41 -7.21 48.69
C ALA A 179 -2.27 -8.62 48.10
N VAL A 180 -3.22 -9.49 48.42
CA VAL A 180 -3.35 -10.82 47.83
C VAL A 180 -4.64 -10.83 47.00
N ALA A 181 -4.54 -11.20 45.72
CA ALA A 181 -5.68 -11.29 44.81
C ALA A 181 -5.90 -12.74 44.40
N GLU A 182 -7.10 -13.26 44.65
CA GLU A 182 -7.50 -14.62 44.31
C GLU A 182 -8.63 -14.61 43.26
N PRO A 183 -8.61 -15.48 42.24
CA PRO A 183 -9.70 -15.56 41.28
C PRO A 183 -11.00 -15.94 42.00
N ARG A 184 -12.07 -15.16 41.79
CA ARG A 184 -13.39 -15.57 42.27
C ARG A 184 -13.84 -16.77 41.42
N ALA A 185 -14.15 -17.89 42.06
CA ALA A 185 -14.75 -19.03 41.35
C ALA A 185 -16.04 -18.55 40.66
N PRO A 186 -16.25 -18.87 39.36
CA PRO A 186 -17.52 -18.56 38.72
C PRO A 186 -18.66 -19.34 39.44
N PRO A 187 -19.88 -18.77 39.49
CA PRO A 187 -21.03 -19.44 40.10
C PRO A 187 -21.41 -20.73 39.36
#